data_AF-T5A9Q7-F1
#
_entry.id   AF-T5A9Q7-F1
#
_cell.length_a   1.000
_cell.length_b   1.000
_cell.length_c   1.000
_cell.angle_alpha   90.00
_cell.angle_beta   90.00
_cell.angle_gamma   90.00
#
_symmetry.space_group_name_H-M   'P 1'
#
loop_
_entity.id
_entity.type
_entity.pdbx_description
1 polymer ?
#
loop_
_entity_poly.entity_id
_entity_poly.type
_entity_poly.pdbx_seq_one_letter_code
_entity_poly.pdbx_strand_id
1 'polypeptide(L)'
;MAILVASRSPSLRQLRARCRFERGEVEEGMGDLHHVLQMRPGDTDPRVLISATTFYGLGDFDNGLAQIRKCLHSDPDSKVCKKLHKQQKLIQKTYTKAQGQLNKGQSTTAGRTLIGNAEEPGLVAKIREQVEELRQDGRIPAKARTRLYEQAVEMVCQAYSESNHREAQKYCDETLQHDSQSFWGLVHRAKVLLKKDELEAAIEALNEAAAARPDKQDKVNPILKKAQVALKHSKTKDYYKVLGVARDADERQIKSAYRKASKQYHPDKAAKQGVGKEQAEKKMASINEAYEVLSDPELRARFDSGDDPNSQERTNPFQGQPFPGGKPFMFQQQGGQANFKFHFGGGGGGPFGF
;
A
#
# COMPACT_ATOMS: atom_id res chain seq x y z
N MET A 1 -19.37 37.53 -24.94
CA MET A 1 -20.51 38.33 -25.47
C MET A 1 -20.89 37.92 -26.91
N ALA A 2 -19.96 37.80 -27.86
CA ALA A 2 -20.29 37.51 -29.28
C ALA A 2 -21.12 36.22 -29.54
N ILE A 3 -20.87 35.12 -28.80
CA ILE A 3 -21.63 33.86 -28.97
C ILE A 3 -23.08 33.96 -28.46
N LEU A 4 -23.40 34.90 -27.57
CA LEU A 4 -24.77 35.12 -27.13
C LEU A 4 -25.63 35.71 -28.26
N VAL A 5 -25.02 36.48 -29.16
CA VAL A 5 -25.67 37.08 -30.32
C VAL A 5 -25.59 36.15 -31.54
N ALA A 6 -24.45 35.51 -31.76
CA ALA A 6 -24.20 34.61 -32.89
C ALA A 6 -24.06 33.14 -32.43
N SER A 7 -25.09 32.62 -31.78
CA SER A 7 -25.07 31.31 -31.10
C SER A 7 -24.89 30.10 -32.02
N ARG A 8 -25.18 30.27 -33.32
CA ARG A 8 -25.02 29.25 -34.37
C ARG A 8 -23.73 29.39 -35.20
N SER A 9 -22.79 30.24 -34.81
CA SER A 9 -21.51 30.37 -35.51
C SER A 9 -20.53 29.25 -35.10
N PRO A 10 -20.16 28.32 -36.00
CA PRO A 10 -19.26 27.22 -35.66
C PRO A 10 -17.83 27.71 -35.40
N SER A 11 -17.36 28.71 -36.15
CA SER A 11 -16.02 29.29 -36.00
C SER A 11 -15.83 29.97 -34.64
N LEU A 12 -16.84 30.71 -34.15
CA LEU A 12 -16.80 31.33 -32.83
C LEU A 12 -16.78 30.28 -31.71
N ARG A 13 -17.54 29.18 -31.86
CA ARG A 13 -17.53 28.08 -30.89
C ARG A 13 -16.21 27.31 -30.90
N GLN A 14 -15.62 27.06 -32.06
CA GLN A 14 -14.28 26.47 -32.18
C GLN A 14 -13.22 27.36 -31.52
N LEU A 15 -13.27 28.68 -31.75
CA LEU A 15 -12.36 29.62 -31.10
C LEU A 15 -12.54 29.61 -29.58
N ARG A 16 -13.78 29.65 -29.09
CA ARG A 16 -14.04 29.58 -27.64
C ARG A 16 -13.56 28.25 -27.05
N ALA A 17 -13.79 27.12 -27.72
CA ALA A 17 -13.28 25.82 -27.29
C ALA A 17 -11.76 25.86 -27.11
N ARG A 18 -11.02 26.40 -28.09
CA ARG A 18 -9.56 26.60 -27.99
C ARG A 18 -9.17 27.47 -26.79
N CYS A 19 -9.83 28.61 -26.59
CA CYS A 19 -9.55 29.48 -25.43
C CYS A 19 -9.82 28.78 -24.09
N ARG A 20 -10.89 27.97 -24.01
CA ARG A 20 -11.24 27.17 -22.84
C ARG A 20 -10.17 26.11 -22.55
N PHE A 21 -9.71 25.43 -23.60
CA PHE A 21 -8.61 24.47 -23.50
C PHE A 21 -7.30 25.10 -23.00
N GLU A 22 -6.92 26.29 -23.47
CA GLU A 22 -5.74 27.02 -22.95
C GLU A 22 -5.88 27.43 -21.47
N ARG A 23 -7.12 27.55 -21.00
CA ARG A 23 -7.47 27.82 -19.59
C ARG A 23 -7.61 26.55 -18.75
N GLY A 24 -7.55 25.36 -19.35
CA GLY A 24 -7.79 24.08 -18.68
C GLY A 24 -9.27 23.72 -18.50
N GLU A 25 -10.19 24.47 -19.09
CA GLU A 25 -11.64 24.25 -19.08
C GLU A 25 -12.02 23.17 -20.11
N VAL A 26 -11.58 21.93 -19.84
CA VAL A 26 -11.68 20.82 -20.79
C VAL A 26 -13.13 20.44 -21.06
N GLU A 27 -13.98 20.38 -20.03
CA GLU A 27 -15.38 19.97 -20.18
C GLU A 27 -16.17 20.98 -21.01
N GLU A 28 -16.04 22.26 -20.70
CA GLU A 28 -16.72 23.34 -21.42
C GLU A 28 -16.20 23.47 -22.85
N GLY A 29 -14.90 23.25 -23.07
CA GLY A 29 -14.29 23.19 -24.39
C GLY A 29 -14.85 22.03 -25.22
N MET A 30 -14.94 20.82 -24.65
CA MET A 30 -15.58 19.67 -25.30
C MET A 30 -17.06 19.92 -25.59
N GLY A 31 -17.78 20.58 -24.68
CA GLY A 31 -19.16 20.98 -24.89
C GLY A 31 -19.33 21.88 -26.12
N ASP A 32 -18.43 22.84 -26.33
CA ASP A 32 -18.44 23.68 -27.53
C ASP A 32 -18.20 22.88 -28.82
N LEU A 33 -17.28 21.93 -28.79
CA LEU A 33 -17.02 21.06 -29.94
C LEU A 33 -18.21 20.15 -30.27
N HIS A 34 -18.91 19.65 -29.25
CA HIS A 34 -20.15 18.91 -29.47
C HIS A 34 -21.22 19.75 -30.15
N HIS A 35 -21.39 21.02 -29.76
CA HIS A 35 -22.29 21.94 -30.46
C HIS A 35 -21.85 22.20 -31.90
N VAL A 36 -20.53 22.30 -32.15
CA VAL A 36 -20.00 22.40 -33.52
C VAL A 36 -20.42 21.18 -34.35
N LEU A 37 -20.28 19.97 -33.80
CA LEU A 37 -20.68 18.74 -34.49
C LEU A 37 -22.20 18.59 -34.68
N GLN A 38 -23.02 19.18 -33.80
CA GLN A 38 -24.47 19.25 -34.03
C GLN A 38 -24.81 20.10 -35.26
N MET A 39 -24.06 21.19 -35.48
CA MET A 39 -24.25 22.08 -36.63
C MET A 39 -23.58 21.55 -37.90
N ARG A 40 -22.43 20.88 -37.75
CA ARG A 40 -21.63 20.31 -38.83
C ARG A 40 -21.22 18.88 -38.50
N PRO A 41 -22.10 17.89 -38.74
CA PRO A 41 -21.81 16.50 -38.40
C PRO A 41 -20.66 15.89 -39.21
N GLY A 42 -20.32 16.45 -40.37
CA GLY A 42 -19.21 15.99 -41.21
C GLY A 42 -17.83 16.46 -40.78
N ASP A 43 -17.72 17.45 -39.88
CA ASP A 43 -16.42 18.01 -39.50
C ASP A 43 -15.59 16.97 -38.72
N THR A 44 -14.39 16.67 -39.22
CA THR A 44 -13.50 15.66 -38.65
C THR A 44 -12.65 16.21 -37.50
N ASP A 45 -12.20 17.47 -37.59
CA ASP A 45 -11.31 18.07 -36.61
C ASP A 45 -11.86 18.09 -35.17
N PRO A 46 -13.12 18.51 -34.91
CA PRO A 46 -13.69 18.42 -33.57
C PRO A 46 -13.77 16.98 -33.08
N ARG A 47 -14.02 16.00 -33.95
CA ARG A 47 -14.07 14.57 -33.57
C ARG A 47 -12.70 14.06 -33.15
N VAL A 48 -11.63 14.43 -33.86
CA VAL A 48 -10.26 14.10 -33.48
C VAL A 48 -9.93 14.69 -32.11
N LEU A 49 -10.29 15.96 -31.86
CA LEU A 49 -10.00 16.64 -30.60
C LEU A 49 -10.73 15.99 -29.42
N ILE A 50 -12.03 15.74 -29.57
CA ILE A 50 -12.85 15.05 -28.56
C ILE A 50 -12.28 13.65 -28.33
N SER A 51 -11.98 12.90 -29.40
CA SER A 51 -11.40 11.56 -29.30
C SER A 51 -10.09 11.55 -28.51
N ALA A 52 -9.14 12.41 -28.86
CA ALA A 52 -7.84 12.49 -28.20
C ALA A 52 -7.98 12.89 -26.73
N THR A 53 -8.79 13.91 -26.45
CA THR A 53 -9.01 14.42 -25.09
C THR A 53 -9.71 13.37 -24.21
N THR A 54 -10.74 12.69 -24.72
CA THR A 54 -11.43 11.61 -24.00
C THR A 54 -10.49 10.42 -23.77
N PHE A 55 -9.77 9.98 -24.79
CA PHE A 55 -8.91 8.80 -24.71
C PHE A 55 -7.71 9.00 -23.77
N TYR A 56 -6.93 10.07 -23.97
CA TYR A 56 -5.70 10.31 -23.20
C TYR A 56 -5.95 11.13 -21.93
N GLY A 57 -6.79 12.15 -22.04
CA GLY A 57 -7.07 13.08 -20.95
C GLY A 57 -7.93 12.46 -19.86
N LEU A 58 -8.98 11.71 -20.24
CA LEU A 58 -9.89 11.05 -19.30
C LEU A 58 -9.59 9.57 -19.08
N GLY A 59 -8.75 8.95 -19.91
CA GLY A 59 -8.50 7.49 -19.85
C GLY A 59 -9.70 6.66 -20.32
N ASP A 60 -10.64 7.26 -21.04
CA ASP A 60 -11.85 6.59 -21.53
C ASP A 60 -11.63 6.09 -22.97
N PHE A 61 -11.21 4.83 -23.05
CA PHE A 61 -10.87 4.20 -24.33
C PHE A 61 -12.07 4.05 -25.26
N ASP A 62 -13.22 3.68 -24.70
CA ASP A 62 -14.38 3.30 -25.51
C ASP A 62 -15.01 4.52 -26.16
N ASN A 63 -15.21 5.59 -25.39
CA ASN A 63 -15.73 6.84 -25.94
C ASN A 63 -14.69 7.53 -26.84
N GLY A 64 -13.41 7.49 -26.47
CA GLY A 64 -12.33 7.99 -27.32
C GLY A 64 -12.31 7.31 -28.69
N LEU A 65 -12.34 5.98 -28.73
CA LEU A 65 -12.38 5.20 -29.97
C LEU A 65 -13.72 5.34 -30.72
N ALA A 66 -14.84 5.52 -30.02
CA ALA A 66 -16.12 5.76 -30.68
C ALA A 66 -16.08 7.06 -31.49
N GLN A 67 -15.46 8.12 -30.96
CA GLN A 67 -15.33 9.39 -31.69
C GLN A 67 -14.41 9.27 -32.91
N ILE A 68 -13.30 8.53 -32.81
CA ILE A 68 -12.40 8.34 -33.96
C ILE A 68 -13.01 7.45 -35.05
N ARG A 69 -13.86 6.48 -34.68
CA ARG A 69 -14.65 5.72 -35.68
C ARG A 69 -15.65 6.63 -36.40
N LYS A 70 -16.29 7.58 -35.70
CA LYS A 70 -17.15 8.58 -36.33
C LYS A 70 -16.35 9.53 -37.24
N CYS A 71 -15.10 9.86 -36.89
CA CYS A 71 -14.18 10.61 -37.75
C CYS A 71 -13.96 9.88 -39.08
N LEU A 72 -13.63 8.58 -39.02
CA LEU A 72 -13.45 7.72 -40.20
C LEU A 72 -14.74 7.48 -40.98
N HIS A 73 -15.90 7.53 -40.33
CA HIS A 73 -17.18 7.44 -41.04
C HIS A 73 -17.47 8.71 -41.85
N SER A 74 -17.16 9.89 -41.29
CA SER A 74 -17.30 11.17 -41.99
C SER A 74 -16.27 11.35 -43.12
N ASP A 75 -15.04 10.87 -42.90
CA ASP A 75 -13.95 10.89 -43.89
C ASP A 75 -13.14 9.59 -43.82
N PRO A 76 -13.49 8.59 -44.64
CA PRO A 76 -12.79 7.30 -44.69
C PRO A 76 -11.35 7.39 -45.15
N ASP A 77 -10.92 8.49 -45.77
CA ASP A 77 -9.57 8.66 -46.32
C ASP A 77 -8.66 9.58 -45.50
N SER A 78 -9.20 10.19 -44.45
CA SER A 78 -8.45 11.00 -43.50
C SER A 78 -7.24 10.24 -42.93
N LYS A 79 -6.03 10.68 -43.33
CA LYS A 79 -4.77 10.18 -42.76
C LYS A 79 -4.70 10.43 -41.24
N VAL A 80 -5.25 11.55 -40.79
CA VAL A 80 -5.29 11.93 -39.37
C VAL A 80 -6.18 10.97 -38.57
N CYS A 81 -7.43 10.74 -39.01
CA CYS A 81 -8.33 9.81 -38.32
C CYS A 81 -7.74 8.37 -38.32
N LYS A 82 -7.17 7.92 -39.45
CA LYS A 82 -6.56 6.58 -39.59
C LYS A 82 -5.38 6.40 -38.63
N LYS A 83 -4.46 7.38 -38.58
CA LYS A 83 -3.27 7.35 -37.71
C LYS A 83 -3.66 7.29 -36.24
N LEU A 84 -4.52 8.20 -35.80
CA LEU A 84 -4.94 8.27 -34.39
C LEU A 84 -5.71 7.01 -33.96
N HIS A 85 -6.59 6.49 -34.81
CA HIS A 85 -7.32 5.24 -34.51
C HIS A 85 -6.37 4.05 -34.32
N LYS A 86 -5.33 3.92 -35.16
CA LYS A 86 -4.32 2.85 -35.03
C LYS A 86 -3.52 2.99 -33.73
N GLN A 87 -3.09 4.20 -33.41
CA GLN A 87 -2.37 4.52 -32.18
C GLN A 87 -3.19 4.20 -30.92
N GLN A 88 -4.43 4.70 -30.84
CA GLN A 88 -5.35 4.45 -29.73
C GLN A 88 -5.65 2.96 -29.54
N LYS A 89 -5.90 2.21 -30.63
CA LYS A 89 -6.10 0.75 -30.55
C LYS A 89 -4.89 0.01 -29.99
N LEU A 90 -3.68 0.40 -30.41
CA LEU A 90 -2.45 -0.22 -29.90
C LEU A 90 -2.27 0.04 -28.40
N ILE A 91 -2.52 1.27 -27.95
CA ILE A 91 -2.46 1.63 -26.53
C ILE A 91 -3.50 0.86 -25.74
N GLN A 92 -4.77 0.84 -26.17
CA GLN A 92 -5.83 0.10 -25.47
C GLN A 92 -5.48 -1.40 -25.35
N LYS A 93 -4.99 -2.02 -26.43
CA LYS A 93 -4.57 -3.43 -26.43
C LYS A 93 -3.41 -3.67 -25.46
N THR A 94 -2.43 -2.77 -25.43
CA THR A 94 -1.25 -2.92 -24.55
C THR A 94 -1.61 -2.68 -23.09
N TYR A 95 -2.47 -1.69 -22.82
CA TYR A 95 -3.00 -1.39 -21.50
C TYR A 95 -3.78 -2.58 -20.94
N THR A 96 -4.76 -3.09 -21.70
CA THR A 96 -5.57 -4.25 -21.29
C THR A 96 -4.72 -5.50 -21.07
N LYS A 97 -3.68 -5.72 -21.89
CA LYS A 97 -2.69 -6.79 -21.68
C LYS A 97 -1.94 -6.62 -20.35
N ALA A 98 -1.42 -5.44 -20.07
CA ALA A 98 -0.70 -5.15 -18.83
C ALA A 98 -1.60 -5.29 -17.60
N GLN A 99 -2.84 -4.80 -17.67
CA GLN A 99 -3.84 -4.95 -16.61
C GLN A 99 -4.15 -6.42 -16.36
N GLY A 100 -4.32 -7.22 -17.42
CA GLY A 100 -4.53 -8.66 -17.32
C GLY A 100 -3.36 -9.40 -16.68
N GLN A 101 -2.12 -8.96 -16.94
CA GLN A 101 -0.92 -9.51 -16.28
C GLN A 101 -0.90 -9.18 -14.79
N LEU A 102 -1.19 -7.94 -14.40
CA LEU A 102 -1.28 -7.52 -13.00
C LEU A 102 -2.36 -8.29 -12.23
N ASN A 103 -3.54 -8.45 -12.83
CA ASN A 103 -4.64 -9.21 -12.21
C ASN A 103 -4.28 -10.69 -11.98
N LYS A 104 -3.37 -11.24 -12.79
CA LYS A 104 -2.84 -12.61 -12.64
C LYS A 104 -1.62 -12.69 -11.72
N GLY A 105 -1.20 -11.59 -11.09
CA GLY A 105 0.02 -11.54 -10.27
C GLY A 105 1.33 -11.63 -11.06
N GLN A 106 1.31 -11.42 -12.38
CA GLN A 106 2.50 -11.48 -13.24
C GLN A 106 3.23 -10.13 -13.27
N SER A 107 3.61 -9.61 -12.10
CA SER A 107 4.07 -8.23 -11.91
C SER A 107 5.36 -7.92 -12.69
N THR A 108 6.30 -8.85 -12.80
CA THR A 108 7.52 -8.69 -13.60
C THR A 108 7.22 -8.55 -15.10
N THR A 109 6.32 -9.38 -15.63
CA THR A 109 5.91 -9.34 -17.04
C THR A 109 5.09 -8.09 -17.35
N ALA A 110 4.23 -7.67 -16.42
CA ALA A 110 3.53 -6.39 -16.50
C ALA A 110 4.50 -5.22 -16.55
N GLY A 111 5.50 -5.18 -15.68
CA GLY A 111 6.55 -4.16 -15.67
C GLY A 111 7.27 -4.03 -17.00
N ARG A 112 7.63 -5.16 -17.63
CA ARG A 112 8.23 -5.18 -18.98
C ARG A 112 7.29 -4.64 -20.06
N THR A 113 5.99 -4.94 -19.97
CA THR A 113 4.98 -4.43 -20.93
C THR A 113 4.77 -2.92 -20.77
N LEU A 114 4.83 -2.42 -19.54
CA LEU A 114 4.58 -1.01 -19.22
C LEU A 114 5.77 -0.10 -19.50
N ILE A 115 6.98 -0.52 -19.13
CA ILE A 115 8.21 0.28 -19.30
C ILE A 115 8.97 -0.07 -20.58
N GLY A 116 8.88 -1.32 -21.04
CA GLY A 116 9.60 -1.79 -22.23
C GLY A 116 11.02 -2.24 -21.90
N ASN A 117 11.87 -2.23 -22.93
CA ASN A 117 13.29 -2.51 -22.84
C ASN A 117 14.07 -1.53 -23.74
N ALA A 118 15.37 -1.77 -23.96
CA ALA A 118 16.21 -0.89 -24.76
C ALA A 118 15.83 -0.84 -26.26
N GLU A 119 15.18 -1.88 -26.77
CA GLU A 119 14.84 -2.03 -28.19
C GLU A 119 13.40 -1.60 -28.48
N GLU A 120 12.47 -1.88 -27.56
CA GLU A 120 11.05 -1.58 -27.71
C GLU A 120 10.54 -0.75 -26.52
N PRO A 121 10.06 0.49 -26.76
CA PRO A 121 9.48 1.31 -25.72
C PRO A 121 8.18 0.70 -25.19
N GLY A 122 8.00 0.77 -23.87
CA GLY A 122 6.79 0.30 -23.21
C GLY A 122 5.60 1.23 -23.39
N LEU A 123 4.47 0.81 -22.81
CA LEU A 123 3.23 1.57 -22.83
C LEU A 123 3.38 3.02 -22.33
N VAL A 124 4.11 3.25 -21.24
CA VAL A 124 4.26 4.58 -20.64
C VAL A 124 4.94 5.55 -21.61
N ALA A 125 6.03 5.11 -22.24
CA ALA A 125 6.74 5.90 -23.24
C ALA A 125 5.87 6.17 -24.48
N LYS A 126 5.16 5.16 -24.97
CA LYS A 126 4.24 5.27 -26.12
C LYS A 126 3.09 6.26 -25.84
N ILE A 127 2.52 6.26 -24.63
CA ILE A 127 1.49 7.25 -24.23
C ILE A 127 2.11 8.64 -24.22
N ARG A 128 3.27 8.81 -23.58
CA ARG A 128 3.94 10.11 -23.45
C ARG A 128 4.24 10.71 -24.82
N GLU A 129 4.86 9.96 -25.71
CA GLU A 129 5.22 10.39 -27.07
C GLU A 129 3.97 10.84 -27.86
N GLN A 130 2.89 10.06 -27.81
CA GLN A 130 1.66 10.39 -28.54
C GLN A 130 0.94 11.61 -27.96
N VAL A 131 0.95 11.77 -26.63
CA VAL A 131 0.37 12.96 -26.00
C VAL A 131 1.16 14.21 -26.35
N GLU A 132 2.49 14.14 -26.39
CA GLU A 132 3.34 15.26 -26.81
C GLU A 132 3.13 15.61 -28.28
N GLU A 133 3.06 14.63 -29.17
CA GLU A 133 2.70 14.84 -30.59
C GLU A 133 1.34 15.53 -30.73
N LEU A 134 0.31 15.03 -30.04
CA LEU A 134 -1.02 15.60 -30.08
C LEU A 134 -1.12 17.00 -29.46
N ARG A 135 -0.27 17.33 -28.46
CA ARG A 135 -0.16 18.68 -27.90
C ARG A 135 0.45 19.64 -28.91
N GLN A 136 1.52 19.23 -29.58
CA GLN A 136 2.18 20.03 -30.62
C GLN A 136 1.23 20.33 -31.80
N ASP A 137 0.41 19.35 -32.18
CA ASP A 137 -0.60 19.50 -33.22
C ASP A 137 -1.85 20.29 -32.76
N GLY A 138 -1.89 20.76 -31.50
CA GLY A 138 -3.04 21.44 -30.92
C GLY A 138 -4.29 20.57 -30.80
N ARG A 139 -4.12 19.24 -30.78
CA ARG A 139 -5.18 18.21 -30.70
C ARG A 139 -5.50 17.78 -29.27
N ILE A 140 -4.57 17.98 -28.35
CA ILE A 140 -4.76 17.91 -26.91
C ILE A 140 -4.37 19.27 -26.32
N PRO A 141 -5.16 19.84 -25.39
CA PRO A 141 -4.78 21.08 -24.73
C PRO A 141 -3.44 20.93 -24.00
N ALA A 142 -2.52 21.91 -24.14
CA ALA A 142 -1.18 21.83 -23.54
C ALA A 142 -1.22 21.59 -22.02
N LYS A 143 -2.20 22.20 -21.33
CA LYS A 143 -2.41 22.08 -19.88
C LYS A 143 -3.39 20.99 -19.47
N ALA A 144 -3.95 20.22 -20.43
CA ALA A 144 -4.85 19.15 -20.07
C ALA A 144 -4.10 18.08 -19.26
N ARG A 145 -4.70 17.71 -18.13
CA ARG A 145 -4.32 16.54 -17.36
C ARG A 145 -4.39 15.30 -18.24
N THR A 146 -3.45 14.38 -18.07
CA THR A 146 -3.35 13.16 -18.89
C THR A 146 -3.59 11.95 -18.00
N ARG A 147 -4.86 11.70 -17.66
CA ARG A 147 -5.23 10.64 -16.72
C ARG A 147 -4.75 9.26 -17.15
N LEU A 148 -4.71 8.99 -18.47
CA LEU A 148 -4.21 7.72 -18.98
C LEU A 148 -2.73 7.50 -18.66
N TYR A 149 -1.92 8.55 -18.73
CA TYR A 149 -0.51 8.48 -18.36
C TYR A 149 -0.36 8.17 -16.87
N GLU A 150 -1.09 8.90 -16.03
CA GLU A 150 -1.08 8.72 -14.57
C GLU A 150 -1.50 7.30 -14.17
N GLN A 151 -2.56 6.76 -14.78
CA GLN A 151 -3.00 5.37 -14.60
C GLN A 151 -1.91 4.37 -15.00
N ALA A 152 -1.23 4.60 -16.13
CA ALA A 152 -0.16 3.72 -16.59
C ALA A 152 1.06 3.77 -15.64
N VAL A 153 1.40 4.94 -15.07
CA VAL A 153 2.46 5.08 -14.07
C VAL A 153 2.07 4.39 -12.75
N GLU A 154 0.82 4.50 -12.31
CA GLU A 154 0.33 3.77 -11.13
C GLU A 154 0.42 2.24 -11.34
N MET A 155 0.10 1.75 -12.53
CA MET A 155 0.28 0.33 -12.89
C MET A 155 1.75 -0.09 -12.82
N VAL A 156 2.70 0.80 -13.17
CA VAL A 156 4.14 0.52 -13.00
C VAL A 156 4.49 0.47 -11.52
N CYS A 157 4.00 1.42 -10.71
CA CYS A 157 4.19 1.40 -9.27
C CYS A 157 3.69 0.07 -8.66
N GLN A 158 2.49 -0.39 -9.05
CA GLN A 158 2.00 -1.73 -8.66
C GLN A 158 2.99 -2.82 -9.06
N ALA A 159 3.31 -2.91 -10.36
CA ALA A 159 4.15 -3.96 -10.92
C ALA A 159 5.50 -4.05 -10.19
N TYR A 160 6.13 -2.91 -9.95
CA TYR A 160 7.45 -2.81 -9.35
C TYR A 160 7.42 -2.98 -7.83
N SER A 161 6.38 -2.51 -7.14
CA SER A 161 6.20 -2.71 -5.69
C SER A 161 5.91 -4.17 -5.33
N GLU A 162 5.20 -4.91 -6.19
CA GLU A 162 4.92 -6.34 -6.01
C GLU A 162 6.14 -7.21 -6.36
N SER A 163 6.92 -6.83 -7.37
CA SER A 163 8.13 -7.56 -7.79
C SER A 163 9.41 -7.16 -7.05
N ASN A 164 9.32 -6.23 -6.10
CA ASN A 164 10.47 -5.63 -5.40
C ASN A 164 11.54 -5.05 -6.35
N HIS A 165 11.10 -4.44 -7.46
CA HIS A 165 12.00 -3.85 -8.45
C HIS A 165 12.71 -2.62 -7.88
N ARG A 166 13.99 -2.43 -8.24
CA ARG A 166 14.84 -1.33 -7.73
C ARG A 166 14.31 0.07 -8.04
N GLU A 167 13.58 0.22 -9.15
CA GLU A 167 13.00 1.50 -9.57
C GLU A 167 11.57 1.72 -9.05
N ALA A 168 11.06 0.88 -8.14
CA ALA A 168 9.71 1.03 -7.61
C ALA A 168 9.48 2.43 -7.00
N GLN A 169 10.44 2.91 -6.22
CA GLN A 169 10.34 4.21 -5.55
C GLN A 169 10.12 5.35 -6.55
N LYS A 170 10.89 5.39 -7.64
CA LYS A 170 10.79 6.42 -8.69
C LYS A 170 9.35 6.59 -9.19
N TYR A 171 8.72 5.48 -9.60
CA TYR A 171 7.38 5.54 -10.19
C TYR A 171 6.27 5.69 -9.15
N CYS A 172 6.45 5.16 -7.94
CA CYS A 172 5.48 5.34 -6.87
C CYS A 172 5.49 6.79 -6.34
N ASP A 173 6.65 7.43 -6.24
CA ASP A 173 6.78 8.84 -5.88
C ASP A 173 6.15 9.74 -6.97
N GLU A 174 6.41 9.44 -8.26
CA GLU A 174 5.77 10.11 -9.39
C GLU A 174 4.23 9.98 -9.33
N THR A 175 3.73 8.79 -8.98
CA THR A 175 2.28 8.58 -8.82
C THR A 175 1.70 9.47 -7.72
N LEU A 176 2.37 9.56 -6.56
CA LEU A 176 1.92 10.41 -5.44
C LEU A 176 1.99 11.91 -5.72
N GLN A 177 2.87 12.35 -6.63
CA GLN A 177 2.92 13.74 -7.10
C GLN A 177 1.68 14.09 -7.94
N HIS A 178 1.15 13.15 -8.71
CA HIS A 178 -0.04 13.33 -9.54
C HIS A 178 -1.35 13.08 -8.78
N ASP A 179 -1.34 12.09 -7.88
CA ASP A 179 -2.46 11.71 -7.05
C ASP A 179 -1.96 11.31 -5.65
N SER A 180 -2.08 12.25 -4.72
CA SER A 180 -1.73 12.03 -3.31
C SER A 180 -2.48 10.86 -2.65
N GLN A 181 -3.62 10.45 -3.22
CA GLN A 181 -4.45 9.34 -2.75
C GLN A 181 -4.26 8.06 -3.59
N SER A 182 -3.21 7.98 -4.42
CA SER A 182 -2.91 6.77 -5.16
C SER A 182 -2.70 5.59 -4.23
N PHE A 183 -3.48 4.54 -4.45
CA PHE A 183 -3.46 3.32 -3.64
C PHE A 183 -2.07 2.68 -3.61
N TRP A 184 -1.49 2.45 -4.79
CA TRP A 184 -0.20 1.77 -4.87
C TRP A 184 0.96 2.65 -4.44
N GLY A 185 0.86 3.97 -4.66
CA GLY A 185 1.79 4.96 -4.12
C GLY A 185 1.83 4.90 -2.59
N LEU A 186 0.66 4.97 -1.94
CA LEU A 186 0.54 4.92 -0.48
C LEU A 186 1.00 3.58 0.11
N VAL A 187 0.64 2.45 -0.51
CA VAL A 187 1.12 1.12 -0.10
C VAL A 187 2.64 1.03 -0.20
N HIS A 188 3.25 1.57 -1.26
CA HIS A 188 4.71 1.59 -1.38
C HIS A 188 5.36 2.49 -0.33
N ARG A 189 4.83 3.70 -0.11
CA ARG A 189 5.28 4.63 0.93
C ARG A 189 5.27 3.95 2.30
N ALA A 190 4.20 3.25 2.66
CA ALA A 190 4.11 2.50 3.89
C ALA A 190 5.19 1.41 4.01
N LYS A 191 5.45 0.63 2.94
CA LYS A 191 6.55 -0.37 2.94
C LYS A 191 7.92 0.28 3.15
N VAL A 192 8.15 1.47 2.62
CA VAL A 192 9.40 2.22 2.83
C VAL A 192 9.51 2.71 4.27
N LEU A 193 8.43 3.27 4.82
CA LEU A 193 8.38 3.73 6.22
C LEU A 193 8.61 2.58 7.21
N LEU A 194 8.04 1.40 6.96
CA LEU A 194 8.31 0.20 7.76
C LEU A 194 9.78 -0.22 7.74
N LYS A 195 10.49 -0.03 6.63
CA LYS A 195 11.94 -0.31 6.57
C LYS A 195 12.77 0.72 7.35
N LYS A 196 12.22 1.91 7.57
CA LYS A 196 12.84 2.98 8.37
C LYS A 196 12.42 2.96 9.85
N ASP A 197 11.61 1.98 10.26
CA ASP A 197 11.03 1.87 11.60
C ASP A 197 10.08 3.05 11.98
N GLU A 198 9.57 3.76 10.97
CA GLU A 198 8.57 4.82 11.13
C GLU A 198 7.15 4.22 11.16
N LEU A 199 6.85 3.47 12.23
CA LEU A 199 5.69 2.59 12.32
C LEU A 199 4.33 3.33 12.31
N GLU A 200 4.24 4.48 12.97
CA GLU A 200 2.99 5.26 13.04
C GLU A 200 2.63 5.87 11.68
N ALA A 201 3.61 6.50 11.02
CA ALA A 201 3.44 7.03 9.66
C ALA A 201 3.12 5.93 8.64
N ALA A 202 3.70 4.74 8.81
CA ALA A 202 3.38 3.59 7.95
C ALA A 202 1.91 3.14 8.11
N ILE A 203 1.39 3.11 9.35
CA ILE A 203 -0.01 2.76 9.63
C ILE A 203 -0.96 3.81 9.05
N GLU A 204 -0.65 5.09 9.20
CA GLU A 204 -1.43 6.19 8.62
C GLU A 204 -1.53 6.05 7.09
N ALA A 205 -0.39 5.87 6.41
CA ALA A 205 -0.36 5.67 4.96
C ALA A 205 -1.17 4.43 4.51
N LEU A 206 -1.19 3.35 5.30
CA LEU A 206 -1.99 2.16 5.00
C LEU A 206 -3.49 2.41 5.20
N ASN A 207 -3.88 3.20 6.20
CA ASN A 207 -5.27 3.58 6.41
C ASN A 207 -5.78 4.49 5.28
N GLU A 208 -4.96 5.45 4.83
CA GLU A 208 -5.25 6.27 3.65
C GLU A 208 -5.44 5.38 2.41
N ALA A 209 -4.53 4.42 2.19
CA ALA A 209 -4.64 3.48 1.07
C ALA A 209 -5.94 2.65 1.15
N ALA A 210 -6.29 2.16 2.33
CA ALA A 210 -7.53 1.40 2.53
C ALA A 210 -8.78 2.25 2.26
N ALA A 211 -8.77 3.53 2.64
CA ALA A 211 -9.85 4.47 2.36
C ALA A 211 -9.97 4.79 0.87
N ALA A 212 -8.84 4.92 0.16
CA ALA A 212 -8.83 5.19 -1.27
C ALA A 212 -9.36 4.01 -2.12
N ARG A 213 -9.10 2.76 -1.69
CA ARG A 213 -9.56 1.54 -2.37
C ARG A 213 -10.07 0.47 -1.41
N PRO A 214 -11.33 0.57 -0.96
CA PRO A 214 -11.96 -0.43 -0.10
C PRO A 214 -12.01 -1.83 -0.73
N ASP A 215 -12.05 -1.90 -2.07
CA ASP A 215 -12.06 -3.16 -2.84
C ASP A 215 -10.73 -3.92 -2.80
N LYS A 216 -9.64 -3.30 -2.33
CA LYS A 216 -8.29 -3.89 -2.29
C LYS A 216 -7.74 -4.08 -0.87
N GLN A 217 -8.63 -4.21 0.10
CA GLN A 217 -8.24 -4.33 1.50
C GLN A 217 -7.44 -5.61 1.78
N ASP A 218 -7.57 -6.64 0.95
CA ASP A 218 -6.74 -7.86 0.97
C ASP A 218 -5.23 -7.57 0.81
N LYS A 219 -4.86 -6.50 0.08
CA LYS A 219 -3.46 -6.09 -0.10
C LYS A 219 -2.92 -5.26 1.06
N VAL A 220 -3.80 -4.54 1.75
CA VAL A 220 -3.43 -3.63 2.85
C VAL A 220 -3.36 -4.38 4.19
N ASN A 221 -4.37 -5.20 4.49
CA ASN A 221 -4.53 -5.85 5.79
C ASN A 221 -3.30 -6.62 6.29
N PRO A 222 -2.59 -7.42 5.47
CA PRO A 222 -1.39 -8.12 5.93
C PRO A 222 -0.27 -7.16 6.37
N ILE A 223 -0.10 -6.06 5.63
CA ILE A 223 0.93 -5.06 5.92
C ILE A 223 0.53 -4.24 7.14
N LEU A 224 -0.74 -3.84 7.24
CA LEU A 224 -1.28 -3.08 8.36
C LEU A 224 -1.21 -3.87 9.66
N LYS A 225 -1.60 -5.15 9.66
CA LYS A 225 -1.47 -6.02 10.83
C LYS A 225 -0.01 -6.13 11.25
N LYS A 226 0.91 -6.34 10.30
CA LYS A 226 2.35 -6.41 10.59
C LYS A 226 2.87 -5.10 11.21
N ALA A 227 2.45 -3.95 10.68
CA ALA A 227 2.81 -2.64 11.18
C ALA A 227 2.29 -2.40 12.60
N GLN A 228 1.03 -2.75 12.88
CA GLN A 228 0.42 -2.64 14.21
C GLN A 228 1.11 -3.53 15.23
N VAL A 229 1.42 -4.78 14.88
CA VAL A 229 2.15 -5.70 15.76
C VAL A 229 3.55 -5.16 16.06
N ALA A 230 4.28 -4.67 15.06
CA ALA A 230 5.57 -4.03 15.26
C ALA A 230 5.47 -2.79 16.17
N LEU A 231 4.44 -1.96 15.98
CA LEU A 231 4.22 -0.77 16.81
C LEU A 231 3.96 -1.16 18.27
N LYS A 232 3.14 -2.18 18.52
CA LYS A 232 2.90 -2.69 19.87
C LYS A 232 4.20 -3.20 20.49
N HIS A 233 4.97 -4.02 19.77
CA HIS A 233 6.28 -4.51 20.23
C HIS A 233 7.28 -3.38 20.52
N SER A 234 7.21 -2.26 19.82
CA SER A 234 8.07 -1.09 20.10
C SER A 234 7.69 -0.36 21.40
N LYS A 235 6.43 -0.49 21.84
CA LYS A 235 5.88 0.15 23.05
C LYS A 235 5.87 -0.78 24.27
N THR A 236 5.93 -2.11 24.06
CA THR A 236 5.94 -3.11 25.14
C THR A 236 7.35 -3.58 25.52
N LYS A 237 7.47 -4.27 26.65
CA LYS A 237 8.75 -4.88 27.07
C LYS A 237 9.12 -6.00 26.11
N ASP A 238 10.37 -6.00 25.64
CA ASP A 238 10.90 -7.07 24.80
C ASP A 238 11.48 -8.21 25.64
N TYR A 239 10.66 -9.23 25.94
CA TYR A 239 11.06 -10.39 26.74
C TYR A 239 12.25 -11.16 26.15
N TYR A 240 12.39 -11.18 24.82
CA TYR A 240 13.52 -11.83 24.16
C TYR A 240 14.82 -11.07 24.45
N LYS A 241 14.79 -9.73 24.39
CA LYS A 241 15.93 -8.89 24.80
C LYS A 241 16.24 -9.03 26.29
N VAL A 242 15.22 -9.17 27.15
CA VAL A 242 15.42 -9.39 28.60
C VAL A 242 16.18 -10.70 28.86
N LEU A 243 15.84 -11.79 28.16
CA LEU A 243 16.57 -13.05 28.26
C LEU A 243 17.86 -13.08 27.43
N GLY A 244 18.07 -12.11 26.54
CA GLY A 244 19.25 -12.04 25.67
C GLY A 244 19.25 -13.09 24.57
N VAL A 245 18.08 -13.43 24.04
CA VAL A 245 17.89 -14.40 22.95
C VAL A 245 17.26 -13.74 21.72
N ALA A 246 17.41 -14.36 20.55
CA ALA A 246 16.73 -13.94 19.34
C ALA A 246 15.23 -14.34 19.38
N ARG A 247 14.38 -13.67 18.59
CA ARG A 247 12.93 -13.94 18.56
C ARG A 247 12.59 -15.31 17.99
N ASP A 248 13.46 -15.87 17.15
CA ASP A 248 13.38 -17.22 16.60
C ASP A 248 13.98 -18.30 17.53
N ALA A 249 14.35 -17.94 18.76
CA ALA A 249 14.95 -18.88 19.70
C ALA A 249 14.02 -20.07 19.99
N ASP A 250 14.60 -21.27 20.02
CA ASP A 250 13.89 -22.48 20.41
C ASP A 250 13.69 -22.56 21.94
N GLU A 251 12.83 -23.47 22.39
CA GLU A 251 12.54 -23.66 23.82
C GLU A 251 13.81 -23.97 24.64
N ARG A 252 14.78 -24.67 24.05
CA ARG A 252 16.02 -25.06 24.74
C ARG A 252 16.91 -23.83 24.95
N GLN A 253 17.01 -22.95 23.96
CA GLN A 253 17.72 -21.69 24.01
C GLN A 253 17.10 -20.76 25.05
N ILE A 254 15.77 -20.61 25.06
CA ILE A 254 15.05 -19.82 26.06
C ILE A 254 15.33 -20.33 27.48
N LYS A 255 15.19 -21.66 27.70
CA LYS A 255 15.45 -22.27 29.01
C LYS A 255 16.92 -22.18 29.44
N SER A 256 17.86 -22.28 28.49
CA SER A 256 19.29 -22.09 28.75
C SER A 256 19.62 -20.66 29.16
N ALA A 257 19.08 -19.68 28.42
CA ALA A 257 19.27 -18.27 28.66
C ALA A 257 18.69 -17.85 30.02
N TYR A 258 17.49 -18.31 30.36
CA TYR A 258 16.89 -18.12 31.68
C TYR A 258 17.82 -18.62 32.79
N ARG A 259 18.28 -19.89 32.74
CA ARG A 259 19.19 -20.44 33.76
C ARG A 259 20.48 -19.64 33.91
N LYS A 260 21.04 -19.16 32.80
CA LYS A 260 22.25 -18.33 32.80
C LYS A 260 21.99 -16.97 33.44
N ALA A 261 20.91 -16.31 33.06
CA ALA A 261 20.51 -15.00 33.59
C ALA A 261 20.15 -15.08 35.09
N SER A 262 19.35 -16.07 35.50
CA SER A 262 18.99 -16.29 36.90
C SER A 262 20.22 -16.56 37.78
N LYS A 263 21.20 -17.33 37.29
CA LYS A 263 22.46 -17.57 38.04
C LYS A 263 23.31 -16.31 38.17
N GLN A 264 23.23 -15.39 37.21
CA GLN A 264 23.97 -14.12 37.25
C GLN A 264 23.35 -13.12 38.24
N TYR A 265 22.02 -13.04 38.26
CA TYR A 265 21.29 -12.06 39.08
C TYR A 265 20.73 -12.64 40.40
N HIS A 266 21.08 -13.87 40.76
CA HIS A 266 20.76 -14.45 42.06
C HIS A 266 21.35 -13.60 43.20
N PRO A 267 20.62 -13.32 44.31
CA PRO A 267 21.07 -12.43 45.39
C PRO A 267 22.47 -12.77 45.92
N ASP A 268 22.78 -14.07 46.08
CA ASP A 268 24.09 -14.52 46.56
C ASP A 268 25.26 -14.19 45.62
N LYS A 269 25.01 -14.19 44.30
CA LYS A 269 26.04 -13.97 43.29
C LYS A 269 26.12 -12.51 42.84
N ALA A 270 24.97 -11.83 42.81
CA ALA A 270 24.88 -10.40 42.53
C ALA A 270 25.58 -9.56 43.60
N ALA A 271 25.45 -9.94 44.89
CA ALA A 271 26.18 -9.32 46.00
C ALA A 271 27.70 -9.42 45.83
N LYS A 272 28.20 -10.57 45.32
CA LYS A 272 29.63 -10.78 45.01
C LYS A 272 30.12 -9.97 43.81
N GLN A 273 29.21 -9.50 42.96
CA GLN A 273 29.52 -8.72 41.76
C GLN A 273 29.32 -7.21 41.95
N GLY A 274 29.05 -6.76 43.18
CA GLY A 274 28.83 -5.34 43.48
C GLY A 274 27.51 -4.78 42.94
N VAL A 275 26.57 -5.64 42.54
CA VAL A 275 25.23 -5.21 42.09
C VAL A 275 24.37 -4.99 43.33
N GLY A 276 23.81 -3.78 43.48
CA GLY A 276 22.92 -3.47 44.59
C GLY A 276 21.72 -4.42 44.65
N LYS A 277 21.33 -4.84 45.86
CA LYS A 277 20.26 -5.83 46.10
C LYS A 277 18.96 -5.50 45.35
N GLU A 278 18.55 -4.22 45.38
CA GLU A 278 17.36 -3.75 44.69
C GLU A 278 17.44 -3.88 43.16
N GLN A 279 18.62 -3.65 42.56
CA GLN A 279 18.82 -3.80 41.12
C GLN A 279 18.81 -5.27 40.69
N ALA A 280 19.37 -6.16 41.52
CA ALA A 280 19.35 -7.59 41.29
C ALA A 280 17.91 -8.13 41.36
N GLU A 281 17.13 -7.71 42.36
CA GLU A 281 15.72 -8.07 42.51
C GLU A 281 14.88 -7.59 41.32
N LYS A 282 15.04 -6.33 40.89
CA LYS A 282 14.34 -5.78 39.71
C LYS A 282 14.66 -6.56 38.43
N LYS A 283 15.94 -6.86 38.17
CA LYS A 283 16.34 -7.64 36.98
C LYS A 283 15.85 -9.07 37.04
N MET A 284 15.90 -9.70 38.22
CA MET A 284 15.39 -11.06 38.41
C MET A 284 13.88 -11.12 38.18
N ALA A 285 13.13 -10.12 38.63
CA ALA A 285 11.70 -10.01 38.36
C ALA A 285 11.43 -9.94 36.85
N SER A 286 12.15 -9.11 36.10
CA SER A 286 12.00 -9.05 34.63
C SER A 286 12.40 -10.34 33.93
N ILE A 287 13.44 -11.04 34.39
CA ILE A 287 13.87 -12.33 33.83
C ILE A 287 12.81 -13.41 34.05
N ASN A 288 12.19 -13.43 35.24
CA ASN A 288 11.11 -14.36 35.55
C ASN A 288 9.86 -14.06 34.70
N GLU A 289 9.46 -12.80 34.61
CA GLU A 289 8.36 -12.32 33.76
C GLU A 289 8.59 -12.72 32.30
N ALA A 290 9.81 -12.52 31.78
CA ALA A 290 10.17 -12.91 30.43
C ALA A 290 10.13 -14.42 30.19
N TYR A 291 10.62 -15.22 31.15
CA TYR A 291 10.59 -16.67 31.03
C TYR A 291 9.17 -17.24 31.13
N GLU A 292 8.30 -16.67 31.96
CA GLU A 292 6.89 -17.05 32.07
C GLU A 292 6.18 -16.92 30.71
N VAL A 293 6.34 -15.79 30.04
CA VAL A 293 5.71 -15.54 28.73
C VAL A 293 6.34 -16.39 27.62
N LEU A 294 7.67 -16.52 27.60
CA LEU A 294 8.38 -17.17 26.48
C LEU A 294 8.47 -18.70 26.59
N SER A 295 8.29 -19.27 27.79
CA SER A 295 8.37 -20.72 28.00
C SER A 295 7.06 -21.45 27.70
N ASP A 296 5.93 -20.75 27.75
CA ASP A 296 4.63 -21.30 27.38
C ASP A 296 4.32 -21.01 25.89
N PRO A 297 4.04 -22.04 25.06
CA PRO A 297 3.79 -21.85 23.64
C PRO A 297 2.58 -20.95 23.32
N GLU A 298 1.54 -20.96 24.15
CA GLU A 298 0.33 -20.15 23.95
C GLU A 298 0.59 -18.68 24.31
N LEU A 299 1.22 -18.42 25.46
CA LEU A 299 1.60 -17.07 25.88
C LEU A 299 2.62 -16.45 24.92
N ARG A 300 3.58 -17.24 24.45
CA ARG A 300 4.55 -16.81 23.44
C ARG A 300 3.85 -16.44 22.13
N ALA A 301 2.92 -17.26 21.65
CA ALA A 301 2.18 -16.96 20.43
C ALA A 301 1.33 -15.69 20.55
N ARG A 302 0.71 -15.45 21.72
CA ARG A 302 -0.01 -14.20 22.01
C ARG A 302 0.92 -13.01 21.99
N PHE A 303 2.05 -13.10 22.69
CA PHE A 303 3.07 -12.05 22.71
C PHE A 303 3.58 -11.75 21.30
N ASP A 304 3.94 -12.77 20.53
CA ASP A 304 4.42 -12.61 19.16
C ASP A 304 3.37 -11.96 18.24
N SER A 305 2.07 -12.19 18.51
CA SER A 305 0.96 -11.51 17.83
C SER A 305 0.70 -10.07 18.28
N GLY A 306 1.50 -9.55 19.22
CA GLY A 306 1.40 -8.20 19.78
C GLY A 306 0.42 -8.07 20.96
N ASP A 307 0.02 -9.18 21.57
CA ASP A 307 -0.79 -9.21 22.80
C ASP A 307 0.11 -9.57 23.99
N ASP A 308 0.44 -8.60 24.84
CA ASP A 308 1.30 -8.81 26.01
C ASP A 308 0.46 -9.25 27.22
N PRO A 309 0.53 -10.53 27.65
CA PRO A 309 -0.31 -11.06 28.72
C PRO A 309 -0.07 -10.40 30.08
N ASN A 310 1.08 -9.75 30.27
CA ASN A 310 1.46 -9.08 31.51
C ASN A 310 1.33 -7.55 31.43
N SER A 311 0.86 -7.00 30.30
CA SER A 311 0.62 -5.57 30.18
C SER A 311 -0.56 -5.11 31.05
N GLN A 312 -0.37 -4.00 31.76
CA GLN A 312 -1.42 -3.39 32.59
C GLN A 312 -2.48 -2.66 31.74
N GLU A 313 -2.17 -2.35 30.48
CA GLU A 313 -3.11 -1.82 29.48
C GLU A 313 -3.93 -2.98 28.88
N ARG A 314 -4.88 -3.52 29.65
CA ARG A 314 -5.90 -4.42 29.10
C ARG A 314 -6.87 -3.64 28.20
N THR A 315 -6.46 -3.33 26.98
CA THR A 315 -7.27 -2.61 25.99
C THR A 315 -7.86 -3.59 24.95
N ASN A 316 -8.62 -4.61 25.40
CA ASN A 316 -9.48 -5.37 24.50
C ASN A 316 -10.81 -5.80 25.19
N PRO A 317 -11.92 -5.08 24.96
CA PRO A 317 -13.24 -5.40 25.52
C PRO A 317 -13.97 -6.59 24.87
N PHE A 318 -13.39 -7.26 23.86
CA PHE A 318 -14.16 -8.13 22.95
C PHE A 318 -13.80 -9.63 22.96
N GLN A 319 -13.31 -10.17 24.09
CA GLN A 319 -13.19 -11.62 24.24
C GLN A 319 -13.57 -12.08 25.64
N GLY A 320 -14.83 -11.81 26.00
CA GLY A 320 -15.50 -12.42 27.15
C GLY A 320 -16.00 -13.82 26.80
N GLN A 321 -15.15 -14.83 26.96
CA GLN A 321 -15.58 -16.17 27.35
C GLN A 321 -14.66 -16.65 28.48
N PRO A 322 -15.15 -16.74 29.73
CA PRO A 322 -14.37 -17.30 30.82
C PRO A 322 -14.28 -18.81 30.61
N PHE A 323 -13.06 -19.32 30.40
CA PHE A 323 -12.82 -20.75 30.51
C PHE A 323 -13.05 -21.19 31.97
N PRO A 324 -13.89 -22.22 32.21
CA PRO A 324 -14.02 -22.83 33.51
C PRO A 324 -12.82 -23.75 33.75
N GLY A 325 -11.80 -23.28 34.47
CA GLY A 325 -10.72 -24.16 34.95
C GLY A 325 -9.34 -23.53 35.20
N GLY A 326 -9.07 -22.33 34.68
CA GLY A 326 -7.82 -21.62 34.97
C GLY A 326 -7.96 -20.72 36.19
N LYS A 327 -7.30 -21.04 37.30
CA LYS A 327 -7.26 -20.14 38.46
C LYS A 327 -6.60 -18.81 38.06
N PRO A 328 -7.23 -17.65 38.32
CA PRO A 328 -6.57 -16.37 38.13
C PRO A 328 -5.43 -16.26 39.14
N PHE A 329 -4.18 -16.23 38.67
CA PHE A 329 -3.04 -15.92 39.52
C PHE A 329 -3.06 -14.41 39.79
N MET A 330 -3.55 -14.05 40.97
CA MET A 330 -3.53 -12.70 41.52
C MET A 330 -2.09 -12.34 41.92
N PHE A 331 -1.51 -11.36 41.23
CA PHE A 331 -0.28 -10.70 41.70
C PHE A 331 -0.67 -9.69 42.79
N GLN A 332 -0.79 -10.16 44.03
CA GLN A 332 -1.00 -9.27 45.17
C GLN A 332 0.34 -8.72 45.65
N GLN A 333 0.63 -7.48 45.26
CA GLN A 333 1.71 -6.67 45.80
C GLN A 333 1.36 -6.27 47.24
N GLN A 334 1.84 -7.03 48.22
CA GLN A 334 1.88 -6.59 49.62
C GLN A 334 3.20 -7.04 50.24
N GLY A 335 3.92 -6.09 50.83
CA GLY A 335 5.33 -6.21 51.19
C GLY A 335 5.67 -7.34 52.16
N GLY A 336 6.91 -7.82 52.03
CA GLY A 336 7.55 -8.74 52.97
C GLY A 336 7.48 -10.22 52.54
N GLN A 337 8.62 -10.75 52.09
CA GLN A 337 8.88 -12.16 51.77
C GLN A 337 8.05 -12.79 50.64
N ALA A 338 8.66 -12.82 49.45
CA ALA A 338 8.16 -13.59 48.31
C ALA A 338 8.32 -15.10 48.57
N ASN A 339 7.27 -15.74 49.08
CA ASN A 339 7.14 -17.20 49.05
C ASN A 339 6.55 -17.63 47.70
N PHE A 340 7.42 -18.01 46.78
CA PHE A 340 7.05 -18.65 45.53
C PHE A 340 6.64 -20.11 45.80
N LYS A 341 5.35 -20.42 45.65
CA LYS A 341 4.85 -21.80 45.76
C LYS A 341 4.75 -22.41 44.35
N PHE A 342 5.82 -23.08 43.93
CA PHE A 342 5.83 -23.88 42.70
C PHE A 342 4.96 -25.12 42.89
N HIS A 343 3.88 -25.24 42.12
CA HIS A 343 3.17 -26.52 41.96
C HIS A 343 3.85 -27.29 40.82
N PHE A 344 4.84 -28.11 41.18
CA PHE A 344 5.38 -29.10 40.25
C PHE A 344 4.35 -30.23 40.16
N GLY A 345 3.67 -30.33 39.01
CA GLY A 345 2.78 -31.46 38.70
C GLY A 345 3.59 -32.74 38.58
N GLY A 346 3.84 -33.40 39.71
CA GLY A 346 4.45 -34.71 39.78
C GLY A 346 3.46 -35.77 39.31
N GLY A 347 3.64 -36.24 38.06
CA GLY A 347 2.99 -37.43 37.53
C GLY A 347 3.35 -38.66 38.37
N GLY A 348 2.32 -39.41 38.75
CA GLY A 348 2.38 -40.44 39.79
C GLY A 348 3.32 -41.61 39.52
N GLY A 349 4.08 -41.97 40.56
CA GLY A 349 4.65 -43.30 40.74
C GLY A 349 3.66 -44.16 41.53
N GLY A 350 3.20 -45.27 40.92
CA GLY A 350 2.44 -46.31 41.60
C GLY A 350 3.32 -47.18 42.52
N PRO A 351 2.74 -47.83 43.54
CA PRO A 351 3.49 -48.46 44.62
C PRO A 351 3.84 -49.93 44.33
N PHE A 352 5.03 -50.36 44.77
CA PHE A 352 5.33 -51.75 45.11
C PHE A 352 6.03 -51.79 46.47
N GLY A 353 5.54 -52.67 47.36
CA GLY A 353 6.07 -52.97 48.71
C GLY A 353 7.48 -53.58 48.68
N PHE A 354 8.18 -53.77 49.79
CA PHE A 354 7.82 -54.03 51.19
C PHE A 354 8.66 -53.16 52.14
#